data_AF-A0A060C2T0-F1
#
_entry.id   AF-A0A060C2T0-F1
#
_cell.length_a   1.000
_cell.length_b   1.000
_cell.length_c   1.000
_cell.angle_alpha   90.00
_cell.angle_beta   90.00
_cell.angle_gamma   90.00
#
_symmetry.space_group_name_H-M   'P 1'
#
loop_
_entity.id
_entity.type
_entity.pdbx_description
1 polymer ?
#
loop_
_entity_poly.entity_id
_entity_poly.type
_entity_poly.pdbx_seq_one_letter_code
_entity_poly.pdbx_strand_id
1 'polypeptide(L)' 'MGFSGDTVVSWASLAFQPEFTATASNIGYGWWSHDIGGHLWGMNDHELATRWVQFGVFSPVSRLHSTLGE' A
#
# COMPACT_ATOMS: atom_id res chain seq x y z
N MET A 1 -9.84 3.22 12.01
CA MET A 1 -9.30 2.60 10.78
C MET A 1 -8.85 3.71 9.86
N GLY A 2 -7.56 3.79 9.56
CA GLY A 2 -7.00 4.73 8.57
C GLY A 2 -6.55 4.00 7.30
N PHE A 3 -6.30 4.76 6.24
CA PHE A 3 -5.98 4.25 4.92
C PHE A 3 -5.06 5.23 4.20
N SER A 4 -4.03 4.72 3.51
CA SER A 4 -3.06 5.53 2.77
C SER A 4 -3.60 6.23 1.53
N GLY A 5 -4.83 5.93 1.10
CA GLY A 5 -5.41 6.52 -0.10
C GLY A 5 -4.97 5.84 -1.39
N ASP A 6 -5.40 6.43 -2.50
CA ASP A 6 -5.19 5.87 -3.82
C ASP A 6 -3.71 5.87 -4.21
N THR A 7 -3.24 4.72 -4.71
CA THR A 7 -1.82 4.47 -4.87
C THR A 7 -1.54 3.97 -6.28
N VAL A 8 -0.57 4.60 -6.96
CA VAL A 8 -0.12 4.19 -8.29
C VAL A 8 0.71 2.91 -8.19
N VAL A 9 0.55 1.98 -9.14
CA VAL A 9 1.42 0.78 -9.23
C VAL A 9 2.83 1.21 -9.63
N SER A 10 3.68 1.51 -8.65
CA SER A 10 5.06 1.92 -8.86
C SER A 10 5.96 1.63 -7.65
N TRP A 11 7.26 1.53 -7.89
CA TRP A 11 8.29 1.41 -6.84
C TRP A 11 8.34 2.64 -5.93
N ALA A 12 8.11 3.84 -6.47
CA ALA A 12 8.07 5.07 -5.69
C ALA A 12 6.91 5.06 -4.68
N SER A 13 5.75 4.59 -5.12
CA SER A 13 4.58 4.43 -4.25
C SER A 13 4.81 3.41 -3.14
N LEU A 14 5.48 2.29 -3.42
CA LEU A 14 5.87 1.31 -2.39
C LEU A 14 6.86 1.92 -1.40
N ALA A 15 7.90 2.61 -1.88
CA ALA A 15 8.95 3.20 -1.05
C ALA A 15 8.41 4.25 -0.07
N PHE A 16 7.32 4.94 -0.42
CA PHE A 16 6.68 5.93 0.45
C PHE A 16 5.90 5.31 1.62
N GLN A 17 5.36 4.10 1.47
CA GLN A 17 4.44 3.54 2.47
C GLN A 17 5.04 3.40 3.87
N PRO A 18 6.27 2.91 4.09
CA PRO A 18 6.81 2.73 5.43
C PRO A 18 6.86 4.01 6.27
N GLU A 19 7.32 5.13 5.68
CA GLU A 19 7.33 6.43 6.36
C GLU A 19 5.91 6.92 6.66
N PHE A 20 4.99 6.73 5.72
CA PHE A 20 3.61 7.12 5.91
C PHE A 20 2.92 6.31 7.01
N THR A 21 3.14 4.99 7.06
CA THR A 21 2.63 4.10 8.11
C THR A 21 3.16 4.50 9.48
N ALA A 22 4.47 4.78 9.59
CA ALA A 22 5.07 5.22 10.85
C ALA A 22 4.50 6.58 11.30
N THR A 23 4.34 7.51 10.37
CA THR A 23 3.75 8.83 10.63
C THR A 23 2.30 8.72 11.09
N ALA A 24 1.49 7.91 10.42
CA ALA A 24 0.10 7.65 10.81
C ALA A 24 0.03 7.01 12.21
N SER A 25 0.92 6.06 12.49
CA SER A 25 1.02 5.41 13.81
C SER A 25 1.36 6.40 14.92
N ASN A 26 2.29 7.33 14.67
CA ASN A 26 2.71 8.35 15.64
C ASN A 26 1.59 9.33 16.03
N ILE A 27 0.54 9.45 15.22
CA ILE A 27 -0.64 10.28 15.53
C ILE A 27 -1.87 9.44 15.94
N GLY A 28 -1.65 8.16 16.28
CA GLY A 28 -2.68 7.30 16.88
C GLY A 28 -3.45 6.40 15.92
N TYR A 29 -3.09 6.34 14.63
CA TYR A 29 -3.68 5.36 13.70
C TYR A 29 -3.02 3.99 13.82
N GLY A 30 -3.33 3.24 14.88
CA GLY A 30 -2.83 1.86 15.05
C GLY A 30 -3.47 0.84 14.09
N TRP A 31 -4.70 1.09 13.64
CA TRP A 31 -5.39 0.28 12.64
C TRP A 31 -5.29 0.98 11.27
N TRP A 32 -4.20 0.74 10.56
CA TRP A 32 -3.85 1.39 9.29
C TRP A 32 -3.79 0.38 8.14
N SER A 33 -4.24 0.79 6.96
CA SER A 33 -4.34 -0.05 5.76
C SER A 33 -3.75 0.62 4.53
N HIS A 34 -3.41 -0.20 3.53
CA HIS A 34 -2.89 0.19 2.23
C HIS A 34 -3.53 -0.68 1.15
N ASP A 35 -3.53 -0.21 -0.09
CA ASP A 35 -3.81 -1.06 -1.24
C ASP A 35 -2.55 -1.78 -1.68
N ILE A 36 -2.43 -3.03 -1.22
CA ILE A 36 -1.26 -3.86 -1.49
C ILE A 36 -1.15 -4.12 -2.99
N GLY A 37 -0.06 -3.61 -3.58
CA GLY A 37 0.23 -3.65 -5.01
C GLY A 37 0.14 -2.28 -5.69
N GLY A 38 -0.50 -1.30 -5.05
CA GLY A 38 -1.06 -0.15 -5.77
C GLY A 38 -2.31 -0.57 -6.55
N HIS A 39 -3.20 0.38 -6.85
CA HIS A 39 -4.49 0.08 -7.49
C HIS A 39 -4.83 0.99 -8.68
N LEU A 40 -4.06 2.06 -8.88
CA LEU A 40 -4.18 2.99 -10.01
C LEU A 40 -3.00 2.86 -10.99
N TRP A 41 -3.30 2.88 -12.28
CA TRP A 41 -2.32 2.97 -13.38
C TRP A 41 -1.10 2.02 -13.25
N GLY A 42 -0.02 2.32 -13.97
CA GLY A 42 1.21 1.54 -13.95
C GLY A 42 1.13 0.25 -14.77
N MET A 43 2.08 -0.65 -14.54
CA MET A 43 2.15 -1.94 -15.22
C MET A 43 2.29 -3.06 -14.20
N ASN A 44 1.82 -4.25 -14.58
CA ASN A 44 2.03 -5.44 -13.78
C ASN A 44 3.53 -5.79 -13.75
N ASP A 45 4.10 -5.75 -12.56
CA ASP A 45 5.47 -6.14 -12.24
C ASP A 45 5.42 -7.14 -11.08
N HIS A 46 5.82 -8.38 -11.35
CA HIS A 46 5.75 -9.47 -10.37
C HIS A 46 6.71 -9.28 -9.20
N GLU A 47 7.86 -8.63 -9.41
CA GLU A 47 8.78 -8.34 -8.33
C GLU A 47 8.17 -7.30 -7.40
N LEU A 48 7.66 -6.20 -7.98
CA LEU A 48 6.98 -5.15 -7.24
C LEU A 48 5.79 -5.72 -6.45
N ALA A 49 4.95 -6.55 -7.07
CA ALA A 49 3.82 -7.19 -6.41
C ALA A 49 4.27 -8.07 -5.22
N THR A 50 5.36 -8.82 -5.39
CA THR A 50 5.93 -9.64 -4.30
C THR A 50 6.40 -8.78 -3.13
N ARG A 51 7.05 -7.64 -3.40
CA ARG A 51 7.49 -6.71 -2.35
C ARG A 51 6.32 -6.04 -1.63
N TRP A 52 5.26 -5.69 -2.36
CA TRP A 52 4.02 -5.22 -1.76
C TRP A 52 3.40 -6.25 -0.82
N VAL A 53 3.33 -7.52 -1.23
CA VAL A 53 2.81 -8.60 -0.36
C VAL A 53 3.67 -8.75 0.89
N GLN A 54 5.01 -8.72 0.75
CA GLN A 54 5.92 -8.77 1.90
C GLN A 54 5.64 -7.62 2.88
N PHE A 55 5.44 -6.39 2.38
CA PHE A 55 5.06 -5.25 3.21
C PHE A 55 3.67 -5.43 3.85
N GLY A 56 2.69 -5.90 3.09
CA GLY A 56 1.30 -6.07 3.53
C GLY A 56 1.11 -7.10 4.64
N VAL A 57 1.84 -8.23 4.60
CA VAL A 57 1.77 -9.28 5.63
C VAL A 57 2.23 -8.79 7.00
N PHE A 58 3.12 -7.81 7.04
CA PHE A 58 3.59 -7.19 8.29
C PHE A 58 2.90 -5.84 8.61
N SER A 59 1.89 -5.46 7.83
CA SER A 59 1.07 -4.28 8.09
C SER A 59 -0.11 -4.61 9.02
N PRO A 60 -0.64 -3.64 9.79
CA PRO A 60 -1.78 -3.90 10.69
C PRO A 60 -3.02 -4.46 9.99
N VAL A 61 -3.25 -4.08 8.72
CA VAL A 61 -4.31 -4.60 7.87
C VAL A 61 -3.73 -4.92 6.49
N SER A 62 -3.79 -6.19 6.09
CA SER A 62 -3.43 -6.64 4.74
C SER A 62 -4.66 -6.62 3.83
N ARG A 63 -4.73 -5.66 2.91
CA ARG A 63 -5.87 -5.44 2.00
C ARG A 63 -5.43 -5.42 0.55
N LEU A 64 -6.06 -6.25 -0.28
CA LEU A 64 -5.98 -6.17 -1.74
C LEU A 64 -7.14 -5.32 -2.27
N HIS A 65 -6.87 -4.52 -3.29
CA HIS A 65 -7.84 -3.66 -3.95
C HIS A 65 -7.41 -3.38 -5.39
N SER A 66 -8.38 -3.06 -6.24
CA SER A 66 -8.16 -2.63 -7.63
C SER A 66 -9.23 -1.61 -7.98
N THR A 67 -8.86 -0.53 -8.66
CA THR A 67 -9.86 0.29 -9.35
C THR A 67 -10.36 -0.46 -10.58
N LEU A 68 -11.64 -0.30 -10.90
CA LEU A 68 -12.24 -0.86 -12.11
C LEU A 68 -11.54 -0.23 -13.33
N GLY A 69 -11.05 -1.05 -14.25
CA GLY A 69 -10.27 -0.57 -15.40
C GLY A 69 -11.09 0.29 -16.36
N GLU A 70 -10.46 1.34 -16.88
CA GLU A 70 -10.69 1.79 -18.27
C GLU A 70 -9.89 0.91 -19.23
#